data_AF-A0A379TRA2-F1
#
_entry.id   AF-A0A379TRA2-F1
#
_cell.length_a   1.000
_cell.length_b   1.000
_cell.length_c   1.000
_cell.angle_alpha   90.00
_cell.angle_beta   90.00
_cell.angle_gamma   90.00
#
_symmetry.space_group_name_H-M   'P 1'
#
loop_
_entity.id
_entity.type
_entity.pdbx_description
1 polymer ?
#
loop_
_entity_poly.entity_id
_entity_poly.type
_entity_poly.pdbx_seq_one_letter_code
_entity_poly.pdbx_strand_id
1 'polypeptide(L)'
;MLKSIAEQIDINKAKPSSEIRPGKLAPYESDQTTHFSVVDKDGNAVAVTVTLNSLFGTGIVAGNTGILLNNQMDDFSAKPGVANVHGLLSGDANAIAPGKRPLSSMSPTIVVKNGKTWLVTGSPGSSRIITTVLQMVVNTIDFGMNVAEATNAPRFHHQWLPDELRVEKGFSPDTLKLLEQKGQNVVLKEAMGSTQSIMVGPDGELYGASDPRSVDDLTAGY
;
A
#
# COMPACT_ATOMS: atom_id res chain seq x y z
N MET A 1 1.63 -10.52 21.18
CA MET A 1 2.07 -9.20 20.66
C MET A 1 0.94 -8.46 19.95
N LEU A 2 0.27 -9.02 18.92
CA LEU A 2 -0.83 -8.32 18.24
C LEU A 2 -2.09 -8.14 19.10
N LYS A 3 -2.56 -9.20 19.80
CA LYS A 3 -3.72 -9.11 20.72
C LYS A 3 -3.53 -8.03 21.81
N SER A 4 -2.34 -7.94 22.39
CA SER A 4 -2.01 -6.95 23.42
C SER A 4 -1.93 -5.51 22.89
N ILE A 5 -1.73 -5.30 21.59
CA ILE A 5 -1.81 -3.96 20.97
C ILE A 5 -3.28 -3.64 20.69
N ALA A 6 -4.07 -4.61 20.19
CA ALA A 6 -5.49 -4.42 19.95
C ALA A 6 -6.25 -4.01 21.22
N GLU A 7 -5.92 -4.60 22.38
CA GLU A 7 -6.47 -4.24 23.70
C GLU A 7 -6.13 -2.80 24.13
N GLN A 8 -5.13 -2.16 23.54
CA GLN A 8 -4.74 -0.77 23.84
C GLN A 8 -5.45 0.25 22.93
N ILE A 9 -6.22 -0.19 21.93
CA ILE A 9 -6.93 0.70 21.01
C ILE A 9 -8.25 1.13 21.66
N ASP A 10 -8.42 2.44 21.87
CA ASP A 10 -9.70 3.03 22.26
C ASP A 10 -10.52 3.37 21.01
N ILE A 11 -11.66 2.68 20.84
CA ILE A 11 -12.56 2.88 19.69
C ILE A 11 -13.21 4.28 19.68
N ASN A 12 -13.18 5.00 20.80
CA ASN A 12 -13.76 6.33 20.95
C ASN A 12 -12.74 7.46 21.04
N LYS A 13 -11.43 7.14 21.08
CA LYS A 13 -10.39 8.15 21.18
C LYS A 13 -9.12 7.74 20.44
N ALA A 14 -8.78 8.50 19.40
CA ALA A 14 -7.51 8.40 18.73
C ALA A 14 -6.37 8.72 19.71
N LYS A 15 -5.39 7.83 19.79
CA LYS A 15 -4.19 8.06 20.59
C LYS A 15 -3.22 8.95 19.80
N PRO A 16 -2.78 10.11 20.34
CA PRO A 16 -1.83 10.96 19.66
C PRO A 16 -0.55 10.20 19.32
N SER A 17 -0.07 10.36 18.09
CA SER A 17 1.14 9.66 17.62
C SER A 17 2.39 10.08 18.39
N SER A 18 2.39 11.28 18.97
CA SER A 18 3.45 11.78 19.86
C SER A 18 3.60 10.99 21.18
N GLU A 19 2.55 10.28 21.61
CA GLU A 19 2.56 9.42 22.80
C GLU A 19 3.06 8.00 22.51
N ILE A 20 3.36 7.70 21.24
CA ILE A 20 3.85 6.40 20.76
C ILE A 20 5.32 6.56 20.33
N ARG A 21 6.24 5.78 20.92
CA ARG A 21 7.67 5.80 20.59
C ARG A 21 7.97 4.92 19.35
N PRO A 22 9.03 5.17 18.56
CA PRO A 22 10.06 6.21 18.69
C PRO A 22 10.22 7.11 17.44
N GLY A 23 9.91 8.40 17.53
CA GLY A 23 10.59 9.43 16.70
C GLY A 23 9.74 10.17 15.66
N LYS A 24 10.30 11.30 15.17
CA LYS A 24 9.69 12.32 14.30
C LYS A 24 10.00 12.09 12.81
N LEU A 25 8.99 11.83 11.98
CA LEU A 25 9.10 11.68 10.52
C LEU A 25 9.10 13.05 9.80
N ALA A 26 9.79 13.16 8.66
CA ALA A 26 9.76 14.34 7.78
C ALA A 26 8.79 14.11 6.61
N PRO A 27 8.16 15.17 6.05
CA PRO A 27 7.09 15.02 5.08
C PRO A 27 7.60 15.08 3.62
N TYR A 28 7.68 13.94 2.93
CA TYR A 28 7.61 13.88 1.46
C TYR A 28 7.38 12.44 1.00
N GLU A 29 6.65 12.20 -0.11
CA GLU A 29 6.45 10.84 -0.65
C GLU A 29 6.41 10.84 -2.18
N SER A 30 7.04 9.83 -2.81
CA SER A 30 6.92 9.56 -4.25
C SER A 30 6.10 8.30 -4.49
N ASP A 31 5.09 8.39 -5.35
CA ASP A 31 3.99 7.41 -5.44
C ASP A 31 4.26 6.23 -6.39
N GLN A 32 5.48 6.12 -6.90
CA GLN A 32 5.74 5.52 -8.20
C GLN A 32 6.22 4.08 -8.02
N THR A 33 5.47 3.13 -8.57
CA THR A 33 5.69 1.67 -8.55
C THR A 33 4.62 1.09 -9.48
N THR A 34 4.75 -0.16 -9.94
CA THR A 34 3.64 -0.86 -10.59
C THR A 34 3.41 -2.23 -9.95
N HIS A 35 2.17 -2.71 -10.05
CA HIS A 35 1.76 -4.02 -9.60
C HIS A 35 0.95 -4.72 -10.70
N PHE A 36 1.11 -6.03 -10.84
CA PHE A 36 0.25 -6.85 -11.67
C PHE A 36 0.02 -8.24 -11.06
N SER A 37 -1.13 -8.80 -11.40
CA SER A 37 -1.60 -10.12 -10.96
C SER A 37 -1.88 -11.01 -12.16
N VAL A 38 -1.53 -12.30 -12.06
CA VAL A 38 -1.81 -13.31 -13.08
C VAL A 38 -2.34 -14.57 -12.42
N VAL A 39 -3.40 -15.14 -12.98
CA VAL A 39 -3.90 -16.49 -12.64
C VAL A 39 -4.05 -17.26 -13.94
N ASP A 40 -3.52 -18.48 -14.01
CA ASP A 40 -3.67 -19.34 -15.18
C ASP A 40 -4.81 -20.36 -15.05
N LYS A 41 -5.08 -21.08 -16.16
CA LYS A 41 -6.12 -22.12 -16.24
C LYS A 41 -5.92 -23.29 -15.27
N ASP A 42 -4.70 -23.51 -14.78
CA ASP A 42 -4.36 -24.61 -13.86
C ASP A 42 -4.44 -24.14 -12.39
N GLY A 43 -4.79 -22.88 -12.15
CA GLY A 43 -4.92 -22.26 -10.83
C GLY A 43 -3.61 -21.74 -10.25
N ASN A 44 -2.53 -21.70 -11.02
CA ASN A 44 -1.29 -21.06 -10.58
C ASN A 44 -1.52 -19.55 -10.50
N ALA A 45 -1.05 -18.93 -9.42
CA ALA A 45 -1.25 -17.52 -9.14
C ALA A 45 0.09 -16.81 -8.91
N VAL A 46 0.24 -15.63 -9.52
CA VAL A 46 1.45 -14.80 -9.42
C VAL A 46 1.04 -13.36 -9.11
N ALA A 47 1.67 -12.78 -8.08
CA ALA A 47 1.54 -11.38 -7.71
C ALA A 47 2.93 -10.72 -7.80
N VAL A 48 3.07 -9.65 -8.58
CA VAL A 48 4.36 -8.96 -8.75
C VAL A 48 4.19 -7.48 -8.50
N THR A 49 5.01 -6.96 -7.59
CA THR A 49 5.20 -5.52 -7.42
C THR A 49 6.65 -5.18 -7.75
N VAL A 50 6.87 -4.25 -8.66
CA VAL A 50 8.21 -3.87 -9.14
C VAL A 50 8.29 -2.37 -9.38
N THR A 51 9.48 -1.79 -9.22
CA THR A 51 9.67 -0.34 -9.31
C THR A 51 11.11 0.04 -9.70
N LEU A 52 11.26 1.28 -10.16
CA LEU A 52 12.54 2.00 -10.22
C LEU A 52 12.74 2.93 -9.00
N ASN A 53 11.87 2.80 -7.99
CA ASN A 53 11.60 3.75 -6.91
C ASN A 53 10.82 4.98 -7.39
N SER A 54 11.44 6.11 -7.69
CA SER A 54 10.68 7.28 -8.19
C SER A 54 10.25 7.13 -9.66
N LEU A 55 9.41 8.05 -10.18
CA LEU A 55 9.04 8.06 -11.60
C LEU A 55 10.31 8.16 -12.46
N PHE A 56 10.49 7.21 -13.38
CA PHE A 56 11.72 7.05 -14.19
C PHE A 56 13.02 6.80 -13.39
N GLY A 57 12.93 6.48 -12.10
CA GLY A 57 14.07 6.22 -11.22
C GLY A 57 14.99 7.44 -11.11
N THR A 58 16.24 7.26 -11.51
CA THR A 58 17.23 8.37 -11.60
C THR A 58 17.02 9.27 -12.80
N GLY A 59 16.24 8.86 -13.81
CA GLY A 59 16.19 9.49 -15.13
C GLY A 59 17.42 9.21 -16.01
N ILE A 60 18.35 8.36 -15.56
CA ILE A 60 19.61 8.04 -16.26
C ILE A 60 19.46 6.70 -16.98
N VAL A 61 19.80 6.69 -18.26
CA VAL A 61 19.94 5.46 -19.05
C VAL A 61 21.35 4.89 -18.86
N ALA A 62 21.46 3.57 -18.67
CA ALA A 62 22.73 2.88 -18.55
C ALA A 62 23.47 2.83 -19.90
N GLY A 63 24.29 3.85 -20.19
CA GLY A 63 25.00 3.97 -21.47
C GLY A 63 24.03 3.98 -22.65
N ASN A 64 24.30 3.16 -23.67
CA ASN A 64 23.46 3.05 -24.87
C ASN A 64 22.48 1.86 -24.81
N THR A 65 22.15 1.36 -23.61
CA THR A 65 21.31 0.15 -23.46
C THR A 65 19.81 0.41 -23.60
N GLY A 66 19.38 1.66 -23.43
CA GLY A 66 17.95 2.00 -23.33
C GLY A 66 17.30 1.63 -21.99
N ILE A 67 18.06 1.15 -21.00
CA ILE A 67 17.55 0.73 -19.68
C ILE A 67 17.74 1.87 -18.68
N LEU A 68 16.64 2.31 -18.05
CA LEU A 68 16.67 3.29 -16.97
C LEU A 68 17.19 2.68 -15.67
N LEU A 69 17.98 3.45 -14.93
CA LEU A 69 18.52 3.06 -13.63
C LEU A 69 17.61 3.51 -12.49
N ASN A 70 17.35 2.60 -11.55
CA ASN A 70 16.59 2.88 -10.34
C ASN A 70 17.33 3.85 -9.40
N ASN A 71 16.57 4.53 -8.54
CA ASN A 71 17.09 5.28 -7.39
C ASN A 71 16.71 4.60 -6.06
N GLN A 72 16.77 3.25 -6.00
CA GLN A 72 16.34 2.46 -4.83
C GLN A 72 17.21 2.68 -3.58
N MET A 73 18.42 3.21 -3.74
CA MET A 73 19.29 3.52 -2.60
C MET A 73 18.66 4.49 -1.60
N ASP A 74 17.68 5.29 -2.04
CA ASP A 74 16.93 6.19 -1.16
C ASP A 74 16.05 5.45 -0.15
N ASP A 75 15.69 4.19 -0.40
CA ASP A 75 14.91 3.40 0.56
C ASP A 75 15.71 3.01 1.81
N PHE A 76 17.03 3.20 1.84
CA PHE A 76 17.82 3.07 3.06
C PHE A 76 17.67 4.28 3.98
N SER A 77 17.93 4.06 5.27
CA SER A 77 18.26 5.15 6.20
C SER A 77 19.63 5.70 5.85
N ALA A 78 19.66 6.85 5.18
CA ALA A 78 20.90 7.58 4.92
C ALA A 78 21.54 8.09 6.23
N LYS A 79 20.70 8.42 7.22
CA LYS A 79 21.11 8.82 8.57
C LYS A 79 20.01 8.47 9.57
N PRO A 80 20.31 7.82 10.71
CA PRO A 80 19.32 7.54 11.73
C PRO A 80 18.56 8.80 12.15
N GLY A 81 17.23 8.72 12.14
CA GLY A 81 16.35 9.85 12.48
C GLY A 81 16.10 10.85 11.35
N VAL A 82 16.61 10.62 10.14
CA VAL A 82 16.29 11.39 8.92
C VAL A 82 15.43 10.52 8.00
N ALA A 83 14.32 11.08 7.51
CA ALA A 83 13.43 10.36 6.61
C ALA A 83 13.98 10.34 5.18
N ASN A 84 13.60 9.31 4.41
CA ASN A 84 13.85 9.24 2.97
C ASN A 84 12.80 10.02 2.15
N VAL A 85 12.84 9.94 0.81
CA VAL A 85 11.86 10.64 -0.04
C VAL A 85 10.42 10.15 0.15
N HIS A 86 10.21 9.08 0.93
CA HIS A 86 8.90 8.51 1.28
C HIS A 86 8.43 8.90 2.68
N GLY A 87 9.19 9.73 3.37
CA GLY A 87 8.85 10.19 4.71
C GLY A 87 8.98 9.08 5.75
N LEU A 88 9.64 7.97 5.41
CA LEU A 88 9.87 6.84 6.31
C LEU A 88 11.16 7.06 7.11
N LEU A 89 11.05 7.00 8.43
CA LEU A 89 12.19 6.92 9.34
C LEU A 89 12.62 5.47 9.40
N SER A 90 13.92 5.28 9.38
CA SER A 90 14.47 4.01 9.77
C SER A 90 15.74 4.20 10.59
N GLY A 91 15.97 3.26 11.51
CA GLY A 91 17.16 3.22 12.34
C GLY A 91 18.26 2.37 11.70
N ASP A 92 19.18 1.91 12.54
CA ASP A 92 20.34 1.12 12.14
C ASP A 92 19.96 -0.16 11.36
N ALA A 93 18.77 -0.71 11.64
CA ALA A 93 18.22 -1.87 10.95
C ALA A 93 18.13 -1.69 9.42
N ASN A 94 17.89 -0.46 8.93
CA ASN A 94 17.86 -0.14 7.50
C ASN A 94 18.98 0.84 7.11
N ALA A 95 20.08 0.90 7.85
CA ALA A 95 21.25 1.67 7.41
C ALA A 95 21.88 1.06 6.15
N ILE A 96 22.51 1.90 5.32
CA ILE A 96 23.25 1.51 4.11
C ILE A 96 24.37 0.55 4.48
N ALA A 97 24.46 -0.59 3.78
CA ALA A 97 25.58 -1.52 3.90
C ALA A 97 25.82 -2.29 2.59
N PRO A 98 27.07 -2.67 2.27
CA PRO A 98 27.38 -3.48 1.08
C PRO A 98 26.62 -4.81 1.06
N GLY A 99 26.05 -5.16 -0.09
CA GLY A 99 25.28 -6.40 -0.27
C GLY A 99 23.91 -6.44 0.46
N LYS A 100 23.57 -5.40 1.21
CA LYS A 100 22.27 -5.28 1.89
C LYS A 100 21.18 -4.86 0.91
N ARG A 101 19.96 -5.30 1.17
CA ARG A 101 18.76 -4.88 0.43
C ARG A 101 18.02 -3.80 1.23
N PRO A 102 17.60 -2.70 0.60
CA PRO A 102 16.83 -1.68 1.30
C PRO A 102 15.42 -2.20 1.67
N LEU A 103 14.85 -1.64 2.74
CA LEU A 103 13.48 -1.91 3.15
C LEU A 103 12.49 -1.45 2.07
N SER A 104 11.39 -2.20 1.88
CA SER A 104 10.32 -1.81 0.96
C SER A 104 8.96 -2.04 1.58
N SER A 105 8.01 -1.18 1.20
CA SER A 105 6.58 -1.33 1.54
C SER A 105 5.82 -2.19 0.52
N MET A 106 6.48 -2.63 -0.57
CA MET A 106 5.86 -3.48 -1.59
C MET A 106 5.27 -4.75 -0.94
N SER A 107 3.98 -4.99 -1.22
CA SER A 107 3.20 -6.05 -0.58
C SER A 107 2.43 -6.89 -1.60
N PRO A 108 3.10 -7.57 -2.56
CA PRO A 108 2.42 -8.54 -3.42
C PRO A 108 1.82 -9.64 -2.54
N THR A 109 0.51 -9.83 -2.62
CA THR A 109 -0.26 -10.60 -1.63
C THR A 109 -1.18 -11.60 -2.30
N ILE A 110 -1.15 -12.84 -1.82
CA ILE A 110 -2.10 -13.90 -2.19
C ILE A 110 -2.84 -14.34 -0.93
N VAL A 111 -4.16 -14.28 -0.97
CA VAL A 111 -5.04 -14.80 0.09
C VAL A 111 -5.53 -16.19 -0.31
N VAL A 112 -5.43 -17.13 0.63
CA VAL A 112 -5.87 -18.52 0.46
C VAL A 112 -7.12 -18.77 1.29
N LYS A 113 -8.14 -19.36 0.66
CA LYS A 113 -9.39 -19.79 1.32
C LYS A 113 -9.56 -21.29 1.11
N ASN A 114 -9.70 -22.05 2.19
CA ASN A 114 -9.86 -23.51 2.16
C ASN A 114 -8.77 -24.24 1.34
N GLY A 115 -7.52 -23.78 1.46
CA GLY A 115 -6.38 -24.37 0.75
C GLY A 115 -6.27 -24.02 -0.73
N LYS A 116 -7.14 -23.15 -1.27
CA LYS A 116 -7.09 -22.67 -2.66
C LYS A 116 -6.83 -21.16 -2.72
N THR A 117 -6.12 -20.70 -3.75
CA THR A 117 -6.01 -19.28 -4.09
C THR A 117 -7.40 -18.66 -4.16
N TRP A 118 -7.60 -17.51 -3.53
CA TRP A 118 -8.88 -16.81 -3.52
C TRP A 118 -8.77 -15.35 -3.94
N LEU A 119 -7.72 -14.64 -3.54
CA LEU A 119 -7.44 -13.27 -3.98
C LEU A 119 -5.95 -13.12 -4.29
N VAL A 120 -5.64 -12.51 -5.43
CA VAL A 120 -4.29 -12.10 -5.85
C VAL A 120 -4.34 -10.59 -6.00
N THR A 121 -3.51 -9.88 -5.24
CA THR A 121 -3.58 -8.42 -5.17
C THR A 121 -2.24 -7.79 -4.79
N GLY A 122 -2.19 -6.48 -4.93
CA GLY A 122 -1.08 -5.62 -4.63
C GLY A 122 -1.33 -4.25 -5.24
N SER A 123 -0.47 -3.29 -4.92
CA SER A 123 -0.60 -1.91 -5.38
C SER A 123 0.75 -1.21 -5.32
N PRO A 124 0.97 -0.15 -6.12
CA PRO A 124 1.95 0.88 -5.84
C PRO A 124 1.46 1.89 -4.78
N GLY A 125 2.25 2.93 -4.55
CA GLY A 125 1.93 4.01 -3.62
C GLY A 125 2.75 3.98 -2.33
N SER A 126 4.03 3.60 -2.41
CA SER A 126 5.02 3.70 -1.34
C SER A 126 4.52 3.27 0.06
N SER A 127 4.52 4.16 1.07
CA SER A 127 4.08 3.89 2.44
C SER A 127 2.63 3.37 2.49
N ARG A 128 1.77 3.88 1.60
CA ARG A 128 0.35 3.52 1.55
C ARG A 128 0.08 2.15 0.93
N ILE A 129 1.08 1.48 0.34
CA ILE A 129 0.92 0.12 -0.21
C ILE A 129 0.34 -0.81 0.86
N ILE A 130 0.86 -0.72 2.08
CA ILE A 130 0.46 -1.59 3.20
C ILE A 130 -1.04 -1.41 3.48
N THR A 131 -1.51 -0.17 3.64
CA THR A 131 -2.92 0.11 3.95
C THR A 131 -3.85 -0.13 2.76
N THR A 132 -3.40 0.11 1.53
CA THR A 132 -4.20 -0.16 0.32
C THR A 132 -4.46 -1.65 0.17
N VAL A 133 -3.41 -2.48 0.30
CA VAL A 133 -3.55 -3.94 0.26
C VAL A 133 -4.36 -4.47 1.44
N LEU A 134 -4.15 -3.92 2.65
CA LEU A 134 -4.97 -4.26 3.81
C LEU A 134 -6.46 -3.99 3.54
N GLN A 135 -6.80 -2.84 2.98
CA GLN A 135 -8.19 -2.51 2.64
C GLN A 135 -8.77 -3.46 1.59
N MET A 136 -8.00 -3.90 0.59
CA MET A 136 -8.46 -4.93 -0.34
C MET A 136 -8.83 -6.24 0.38
N VAL A 137 -8.02 -6.67 1.33
CA VAL A 137 -8.26 -7.89 2.12
C VAL A 137 -9.48 -7.72 3.03
N VAL A 138 -9.57 -6.62 3.78
CA VAL A 138 -10.70 -6.34 4.68
C VAL A 138 -12.01 -6.19 3.89
N ASN A 139 -12.00 -5.44 2.78
CA ASN A 139 -13.20 -5.23 1.96
C ASN A 139 -13.76 -6.53 1.40
N THR A 140 -12.89 -7.42 0.94
CA THR A 140 -13.32 -8.71 0.36
C THR A 140 -13.71 -9.73 1.42
N ILE A 141 -13.02 -9.78 2.58
CA ILE A 141 -13.30 -10.75 3.64
C ILE A 141 -14.42 -10.29 4.57
N ASP A 142 -14.26 -9.12 5.19
CA ASP A 142 -15.12 -8.65 6.27
C ASP A 142 -16.39 -7.96 5.75
N PHE A 143 -16.26 -7.19 4.67
CA PHE A 143 -17.41 -6.52 4.03
C PHE A 143 -18.02 -7.32 2.88
N GLY A 144 -17.44 -8.47 2.52
CA GLY A 144 -17.97 -9.37 1.50
C GLY A 144 -18.06 -8.75 0.10
N MET A 145 -17.30 -7.69 -0.16
CA MET A 145 -17.30 -7.01 -1.45
C MET A 145 -16.70 -7.90 -2.54
N ASN A 146 -17.24 -7.83 -3.75
CA ASN A 146 -16.57 -8.41 -4.91
C ASN A 146 -15.27 -7.62 -5.24
N VAL A 147 -14.42 -8.18 -6.10
CA VAL A 147 -13.09 -7.60 -6.38
C VAL A 147 -13.16 -6.19 -6.98
N ALA A 148 -14.19 -5.87 -7.77
CA ALA A 148 -14.37 -4.55 -8.36
C ALA A 148 -14.91 -3.53 -7.35
N GLU A 149 -15.87 -3.92 -6.51
CA GLU A 149 -16.37 -3.11 -5.39
C GLU A 149 -15.23 -2.76 -4.42
N ALA A 150 -14.43 -3.75 -4.01
CA ALA A 150 -13.29 -3.55 -3.13
C ALA A 150 -12.24 -2.60 -3.73
N THR A 151 -12.02 -2.71 -5.04
CA THR A 151 -11.08 -1.84 -5.80
C THR A 151 -11.56 -0.39 -5.88
N ASN A 152 -12.86 -0.19 -6.13
CA ASN A 152 -13.48 1.13 -6.28
C ASN A 152 -13.79 1.82 -4.94
N ALA A 153 -13.81 1.08 -3.83
CA ALA A 153 -14.04 1.65 -2.51
C ALA A 153 -13.05 2.79 -2.19
N PRO A 154 -13.49 3.88 -1.53
CA PRO A 154 -12.62 4.96 -1.12
C PRO A 154 -11.62 4.47 -0.05
N ARG A 155 -10.39 4.97 -0.11
CA ARG A 155 -9.30 4.52 0.75
C ARG A 155 -8.95 5.53 1.84
N PHE A 156 -8.56 5.03 3.00
CA PHE A 156 -7.97 5.81 4.08
C PHE A 156 -6.60 5.26 4.48
N HIS A 157 -5.80 6.08 5.15
CA HIS A 157 -4.43 5.74 5.53
C HIS A 157 -3.97 6.52 6.76
N HIS A 158 -3.26 5.84 7.66
CA HIS A 158 -2.56 6.45 8.78
C HIS A 158 -1.22 5.74 8.97
N GLN A 159 -0.11 6.47 8.85
CA GLN A 159 1.25 5.93 8.95
C GLN A 159 1.97 6.33 10.25
N TRP A 160 1.19 6.67 11.28
CA TRP A 160 1.66 7.18 12.57
C TRP A 160 2.26 8.59 12.47
N LEU A 161 3.26 8.87 11.63
CA LEU A 161 3.59 10.26 11.29
C LEU A 161 3.67 10.50 9.77
N PRO A 162 3.23 11.66 9.26
CA PRO A 162 2.52 12.72 9.99
C PRO A 162 1.25 12.21 10.69
N ASP A 163 0.92 12.82 11.85
CA ASP A 163 -0.20 12.41 12.70
C ASP A 163 -1.51 12.91 12.05
N GLU A 164 -1.91 12.22 11.00
CA GLU A 164 -3.08 12.53 10.19
C GLU A 164 -3.74 11.25 9.66
N LEU A 165 -5.06 11.27 9.62
CA LEU A 165 -5.85 10.30 8.89
C LEU A 165 -6.04 10.81 7.46
N ARG A 166 -5.16 10.38 6.56
CA ARG A 166 -5.29 10.64 5.13
C ARG A 166 -6.52 9.93 4.59
N VAL A 167 -7.37 10.63 3.87
CA VAL A 167 -8.56 10.08 3.20
C VAL A 167 -8.63 10.50 1.74
N GLU A 168 -9.27 9.67 0.92
CA GLU A 168 -9.73 10.04 -0.41
C GLU A 168 -11.14 10.66 -0.38
N LYS A 169 -11.60 11.13 -1.54
CA LYS A 169 -13.02 11.46 -1.74
C LYS A 169 -13.86 10.18 -1.65
N GLY A 170 -15.07 10.28 -1.09
CA GLY A 170 -16.06 9.19 -1.08
C GLY A 170 -16.58 8.81 0.31
N PHE A 171 -15.90 9.24 1.39
CA PHE A 171 -16.44 9.08 2.74
C PHE A 171 -17.55 10.09 3.04
N SER A 172 -18.56 9.67 3.80
CA SER A 172 -19.66 10.55 4.24
C SER A 172 -19.12 11.68 5.14
N PRO A 173 -19.57 12.94 4.95
CA PRO A 173 -19.23 14.05 5.83
C PRO A 173 -19.55 13.77 7.31
N ASP A 174 -20.63 13.03 7.59
CA ASP A 174 -21.01 12.67 8.96
C ASP A 174 -19.98 11.72 9.59
N THR A 175 -19.47 10.75 8.82
CA THR A 175 -18.42 9.85 9.28
C THR A 175 -17.11 10.60 9.54
N LEU A 176 -16.72 11.52 8.65
CA LEU A 176 -15.52 12.33 8.85
C LEU A 176 -15.62 13.17 10.13
N LYS A 177 -16.77 13.80 10.37
CA LYS A 177 -17.04 14.57 11.60
C LYS A 177 -16.96 13.69 12.86
N LEU A 178 -17.47 12.46 12.82
CA LEU A 178 -17.35 11.52 13.93
C LEU A 178 -15.89 11.12 14.20
N LEU A 179 -15.06 10.96 13.17
CA LEU A 179 -13.64 10.66 13.31
C LEU A 179 -12.86 11.84 13.91
N GLU A 180 -13.15 13.06 13.46
CA GLU A 180 -12.59 14.30 14.03
C GLU A 180 -12.95 14.45 15.52
N GLN A 181 -14.21 14.16 15.89
CA GLN A 181 -14.65 14.17 17.29
C GLN A 181 -13.92 13.13 18.15
N LYS A 182 -13.52 12.00 17.56
CA LYS A 182 -12.68 10.99 18.21
C LYS A 182 -11.20 11.40 18.28
N GLY A 183 -10.81 12.56 17.72
CA GLY A 183 -9.46 13.11 17.77
C GLY A 183 -8.59 12.79 16.56
N GLN A 184 -9.15 12.24 15.48
CA GLN A 184 -8.40 12.07 14.23
C GLN A 184 -8.21 13.41 13.52
N ASN A 185 -7.00 13.69 13.08
CA ASN A 185 -6.72 14.81 12.17
C ASN A 185 -7.00 14.36 10.73
N VAL A 186 -8.23 14.52 10.25
CA VAL A 186 -8.65 14.06 8.92
C VAL A 186 -8.11 15.00 7.84
N VAL A 187 -7.38 14.46 6.87
CA VAL A 187 -6.80 15.24 5.77
C VAL A 187 -7.16 14.60 4.43
N LEU A 188 -7.94 15.33 3.62
CA LEU A 188 -8.23 14.93 2.25
C LEU A 188 -6.99 15.13 1.37
N LYS A 189 -6.51 14.07 0.71
CA LYS A 189 -5.37 14.11 -0.23
C LYS A 189 -5.72 13.42 -1.55
N GLU A 190 -4.75 13.42 -2.46
CA GLU A 190 -4.83 12.69 -3.73
C GLU A 190 -5.06 11.19 -3.53
N ALA A 191 -5.57 10.57 -4.59
CA ALA A 191 -5.87 9.15 -4.62
C ALA A 191 -4.62 8.31 -4.31
N MET A 192 -4.82 7.15 -3.68
CA MET A 192 -3.77 6.27 -3.19
C MET A 192 -3.78 4.97 -3.97
N GLY A 193 -2.68 4.65 -4.64
CA GLY A 193 -2.43 3.34 -5.22
C GLY A 193 -3.05 3.08 -6.60
N SER A 194 -2.85 1.86 -7.07
CA SER A 194 -3.31 1.31 -8.36
C SER A 194 -3.39 -0.22 -8.22
N THR A 195 -4.46 -0.70 -7.61
CA THR A 195 -4.66 -2.14 -7.39
C THR A 195 -5.00 -2.86 -8.68
N GLN A 196 -4.25 -3.92 -8.99
CA GLN A 196 -4.53 -4.81 -10.11
C GLN A 196 -4.77 -6.21 -9.54
N SER A 197 -6.04 -6.62 -9.48
CA SER A 197 -6.45 -7.75 -8.62
C SER A 197 -7.29 -8.79 -9.35
N ILE A 198 -7.11 -10.06 -8.95
CA ILE A 198 -7.88 -11.20 -9.43
C ILE A 198 -8.44 -11.96 -8.22
N MET A 199 -9.75 -12.18 -8.19
CA MET A 199 -10.43 -13.07 -7.26
C MET A 199 -10.82 -14.37 -7.97
N VAL A 200 -10.60 -15.50 -7.30
CA VAL A 200 -10.89 -16.85 -7.83
C VAL A 200 -12.13 -17.40 -7.14
N GLY A 201 -13.15 -17.72 -7.93
CA GLY A 201 -14.41 -18.32 -7.51
C GLY A 201 -14.25 -19.76 -7.02
N PRO A 202 -15.26 -20.30 -6.31
CA PRO A 202 -15.22 -21.67 -5.79
C PRO A 202 -15.18 -22.76 -6.89
N ASP A 203 -15.70 -22.43 -8.08
CA ASP A 203 -15.72 -23.22 -9.31
C ASP A 203 -14.50 -22.99 -10.21
N GLY A 204 -13.62 -22.04 -9.85
CA GLY A 204 -12.46 -21.66 -10.65
C GLY A 204 -12.73 -20.50 -11.61
N GLU A 205 -13.92 -19.90 -11.62
CA GLU A 205 -14.17 -18.66 -12.36
C GLU A 205 -13.24 -17.54 -11.88
N LEU A 206 -12.80 -16.68 -12.81
CA LEU A 206 -11.89 -15.58 -12.53
C LEU A 206 -12.63 -14.25 -12.61
N TYR A 207 -12.57 -13.48 -11.53
CA TYR A 207 -13.09 -12.12 -11.47
C TYR A 207 -11.92 -11.16 -11.34
N GLY A 208 -11.81 -10.20 -12.25
CA GLY A 208 -10.68 -9.27 -12.29
C GLY A 208 -11.11 -7.82 -12.14
N ALA A 209 -10.26 -6.98 -11.54
CA ALA A 209 -10.48 -5.54 -11.46
C ALA A 209 -9.18 -4.75 -11.53
N SER A 210 -9.20 -3.75 -12.41
CA SER A 210 -8.22 -2.68 -12.51
C SER A 210 -8.67 -1.45 -11.72
N ASP A 211 -7.74 -0.59 -11.33
CA ASP A 211 -8.01 0.51 -10.41
C ASP A 211 -8.53 1.75 -11.15
N PRO A 212 -9.69 2.31 -10.80
CA PRO A 212 -10.20 3.52 -11.45
C PRO A 212 -9.27 4.74 -11.31
N ARG A 213 -8.28 4.68 -10.40
CA ARG A 213 -7.29 5.74 -10.16
C ARG A 213 -6.20 5.79 -11.23
N SER A 214 -6.04 4.74 -12.04
CA SER A 214 -5.08 4.68 -13.13
C SER A 214 -5.81 4.61 -14.46
N VAL A 215 -5.52 5.55 -15.35
CA VAL A 215 -6.03 5.49 -16.73
C VAL A 215 -5.18 4.53 -17.56
N ASP A 216 -5.76 3.99 -18.62
CA ASP A 216 -5.11 3.09 -19.59
C ASP A 216 -4.60 1.75 -19.00
N ASP A 217 -5.06 1.37 -17.81
CA ASP A 217 -4.88 0.03 -17.29
C ASP A 217 -5.93 -0.95 -17.86
N LEU A 218 -5.67 -2.25 -17.68
CA LEU A 218 -6.57 -3.29 -18.19
C LEU A 218 -6.47 -4.56 -17.37
N THR A 219 -7.64 -5.11 -17.04
CA THR A 219 -7.79 -6.51 -16.63
C THR A 219 -8.52 -7.26 -17.72
N ALA A 220 -7.93 -8.35 -18.19
CA ALA A 220 -8.47 -9.19 -19.26
C ALA A 220 -8.10 -10.67 -19.04
N GLY A 221 -8.88 -11.57 -19.62
CA GLY A 221 -8.70 -13.02 -19.55
C GLY A 221 -9.35 -13.73 -20.73
N TYR A 222 -9.21 -15.06 -20.80
CA TYR A 222 -9.80 -15.94 -21.81
C TYR A 222 -10.16 -17.30 -21.22
#